data_AF-A0A496UZT3-F1
#
_entry.id   AF-A0A496UZT3-F1
#
_cell.length_a   1.000
_cell.length_b   1.000
_cell.length_c   1.000
_cell.angle_alpha   90.00
_cell.angle_beta   90.00
_cell.angle_gamma   90.00
#
_symmetry.space_group_name_H-M   'P 1'
#
loop_
_entity.id
_entity.type
_entity.pdbx_description
1 polymer ?
#
loop_
_entity_poly.entity_id
_entity_poly.type
_entity_poly.pdbx_seq_one_letter_code
_entity_poly.pdbx_strand_id
1 'polypeptide(L)' 'MRHTISILLENEAGALSRVAGLFSARGYNIESLTVAPTED' A
#
# COMPACT_ATOMS: atom_id res chain seq x y z
N MET A 1 15.32 6.34 -8.92
CA MET A 1 14.30 7.41 -8.97
C MET A 1 13.27 7.10 -7.91
N ARG A 2 12.77 8.09 -7.17
CA ARG A 2 11.77 7.90 -6.11
C ARG A 2 10.38 8.16 -6.67
N HIS A 3 9.43 7.28 -6.36
CA HIS A 3 8.03 7.42 -6.76
C HIS A 3 7.14 7.43 -5.53
N THR A 4 6.11 8.28 -5.55
CA THR A 4 5.06 8.32 -4.53
C THR A 4 3.76 7.91 -5.18
N ILE A 5 3.06 6.96 -4.57
CA ILE A 5 1.81 6.39 -5.06
C ILE A 5 0.76 6.57 -3.98
N SER A 6 -0.41 7.09 -4.36
CA SER A 6 -1.59 7.18 -3.49
C SER A 6 -2.68 6.28 -4.06
N ILE A 7 -3.27 5.46 -3.20
CA ILE A 7 -4.36 4.54 -3.55
C ILE A 7 -5.45 4.61 -2.48
N LEU A 8 -6.71 4.53 -2.90
CA LEU A 8 -7.82 4.19 -2.01
C LEU A 8 -7.94 2.67 -1.98
N LEU A 9 -8.22 2.12 -0.80
CA LEU A 9 -8.41 0.69 -0.59
C LEU A 9 -9.59 0.44 0.33
N GLU A 10 -10.28 -0.67 0.12
CA GLU A 10 -11.31 -1.15 1.03
C GLU A 10 -10.72 -1.38 2.44
N ASN A 11 -11.42 -0.88 3.46
CA ASN A 11 -10.99 -1.01 4.85
C ASN A 11 -11.37 -2.38 5.42
N GLU A 12 -10.73 -3.43 4.90
CA GLU A 12 -10.95 -4.82 5.30
C GLU A 12 -9.67 -5.50 5.76
N ALA A 13 -9.83 -6.55 6.57
CA ALA A 13 -8.72 -7.34 7.07
C ALA A 13 -7.89 -7.92 5.90
N GLY A 14 -6.60 -7.63 5.89
CA GLY A 14 -5.67 -8.13 4.86
C GLY A 14 -5.55 -7.27 3.60
N ALA A 15 -6.33 -6.19 3.43
CA ALA A 15 -6.18 -5.27 2.29
C ALA A 15 -4.76 -4.70 2.18
N LEU A 16 -4.21 -4.20 3.29
CA LEU A 16 -2.83 -3.69 3.34
C LEU A 16 -1.79 -4.78 3.01
N SER A 17 -1.98 -6.00 3.53
CA SER A 17 -1.05 -7.11 3.27
C SER A 17 -1.03 -7.50 1.79
N ARG A 18 -2.17 -7.45 1.10
CA ARG A 18 -2.24 -7.72 -0.35
C ARG A 18 -1.47 -6.66 -1.14
N VAL A 19 -1.64 -5.39 -0.79
CA VAL A 19 -0.91 -4.28 -1.45
C VAL A 19 0.59 -4.41 -1.21
N ALA A 20 1.03 -4.53 0.05
CA ALA A 20 2.45 -4.68 0.36
C ALA A 20 3.06 -5.92 -0.34
N GLY A 21 2.34 -7.05 -0.30
CA GLY A 21 2.73 -8.28 -0.98
C GLY A 21 2.90 -8.13 -2.50
N LEU A 22 2.07 -7.31 -3.16
CA LEU A 22 2.17 -7.03 -4.60
C LEU A 22 3.51 -6.38 -4.99
N PHE A 23 4.01 -5.46 -4.15
CA PHE A 23 5.31 -4.82 -4.34
C PHE A 23 6.45 -5.80 -4.02
N SER A 24 6.35 -6.53 -2.91
CA SER A 24 7.36 -7.54 -2.52
C SER A 24 7.51 -8.64 -3.57
N ALA A 25 6.40 -9.13 -4.14
CA ALA A 25 6.39 -10.17 -5.19
C ALA A 25 7.11 -9.73 -6.47
N ARG A 26 7.26 -8.42 -6.70
CA ARG A 26 8.01 -7.85 -7.83
C ARG A 26 9.42 -7.40 -7.46
N GLY A 27 9.86 -7.62 -6.23
CA GLY A 27 11.15 -7.13 -5.74
C GLY A 27 11.21 -5.61 -5.61
N TYR A 28 10.06 -4.93 -5.52
CA TYR A 28 10.02 -3.49 -5.29
C TYR A 28 10.13 -3.18 -3.80
N ASN A 29 11.11 -2.33 -3.47
CA ASN A 29 11.31 -1.88 -2.10
C ASN A 29 10.35 -0.74 -1.76
N ILE A 30 9.64 -0.86 -0.64
CA ILE A 30 8.80 0.20 -0.07
C ILE A 30 9.67 0.97 0.93
N GLU A 31 10.09 2.18 0.57
CA GLU A 31 10.89 3.04 1.46
C GLU A 31 10.07 3.56 2.64
N SER A 32 8.82 3.93 2.40
CA SER A 32 7.88 4.37 3.43
C SER A 32 6.44 4.06 3.01
N LEU A 33 5.56 3.86 3.99
CA LEU A 33 4.15 3.59 3.79
C LEU A 33 3.34 4.21 4.94
N THR A 34 2.29 4.95 4.60
CA THR A 34 1.34 5.57 5.55
C THR A 34 -0.06 5.15 5.18
N VAL A 35 -0.88 4.83 6.18
CA VAL A 35 -2.26 4.36 6.01
C VAL A 35 -3.14 5.01 7.07
N ALA A 36 -4.31 5.47 6.67
CA ALA A 36 -5.34 6.00 7.55
C ALA A 36 -6.73 5.76 6.93
N PRO A 37 -7.79 5.63 7.75
CA PRO A 37 -9.17 5.68 7.27
C PRO A 37 -9.47 7.02 6.57
N THR A 38 -10.33 7.00 5.55
CA THR A 38 -10.92 8.21 4.97
C THR A 38 -12.23 8.55 5.67
N GLU A 39 -12.81 9.72 5.36
CA GLU A 39 -14.11 10.15 5.90
C GLU A 39 -15.31 9.61 5.11
N ASP A 40 -15.07 8.76 4.11
CA ASP A 40 -16.10 8.19 3.23
C ASP A 40 -17.03 7.17 3.94
#